data_AF-A0A529XE40-F1
#
_entry.id   AF-A0A529XE40-F1
#
_cell.length_a   1.000
_cell.length_b   1.000
_cell.length_c   1.000
_cell.angle_alpha   90.00
_cell.angle_beta   90.00
_cell.angle_gamma   90.00
#
_symmetry.space_group_name_H-M   'P 1'
#
loop_
_entity.id
_entity.type
_entity.pdbx_description
1 polymer ?
#
loop_
_entity_poly.entity_id
_entity_poly.type
_entity_poly.pdbx_seq_one_letter_code
_entity_poly.pdbx_strand_id
1 'polypeptide(L)'
;FPALASAADTQPQPRIIVSGEGEATVAPDMAILSLSVMREAKSAREALDANNDAMAAVIAAMKSSGIAERDLQTAGIQINPRYNYTNKADGSQEAELVAYQVTNTLSVRVRDVDKTGEILDKAVSLGVNQGGGIAFTNDDPKATITEARKKAVADAM
;
A
#
# COMPACT_ATOMS: atom_id res chain seq x y z
N PHE A 1 64.48 -28.67 9.90
CA PHE A 1 63.02 -28.79 9.79
C PHE A 1 62.42 -27.39 9.69
N PRO A 2 61.72 -27.08 8.60
CA PRO A 2 60.27 -26.93 8.74
C PRO A 2 59.50 -27.60 7.59
N ALA A 3 58.33 -28.16 7.90
CA ALA A 3 57.38 -28.67 6.91
C ALA A 3 56.24 -27.65 6.74
N LEU A 4 55.94 -27.31 5.49
CA LEU A 4 54.84 -26.43 5.07
C LEU A 4 53.49 -27.10 5.34
N ALA A 5 52.54 -26.36 5.91
CA ALA A 5 51.17 -26.79 6.06
C ALA A 5 50.47 -26.78 4.68
N SER A 6 49.95 -27.93 4.23
CA SER A 6 49.06 -27.99 3.08
C SER A 6 47.67 -27.52 3.47
N ALA A 7 47.13 -26.56 2.71
CA ALA A 7 45.72 -26.21 2.73
C ALA A 7 44.89 -27.42 2.30
N ALA A 8 43.96 -27.86 3.15
CA ALA A 8 43.03 -28.93 2.82
C ALA A 8 42.04 -28.44 1.77
N ASP A 9 42.26 -28.87 0.53
CA ASP A 9 41.32 -28.75 -0.58
C ASP A 9 40.07 -29.59 -0.23
N THR A 10 38.99 -28.92 0.20
CA THR A 10 37.75 -29.60 0.59
C THR A 10 37.02 -30.00 -0.69
N GLN A 11 37.33 -31.20 -1.20
CA GLN A 11 36.59 -31.83 -2.29
C GLN A 11 35.09 -31.84 -1.93
N PRO A 12 34.22 -31.20 -2.73
CA PRO A 12 32.80 -31.17 -2.44
C PRO A 12 32.23 -32.60 -2.47
N GLN A 13 31.58 -33.01 -1.38
CA GLN A 13 30.94 -34.31 -1.26
C GLN A 13 29.90 -34.51 -2.38
N PRO A 14 29.74 -35.72 -2.95
CA PRO A 14 28.74 -36.00 -3.97
C PRO A 14 27.33 -35.65 -3.45
N ARG A 15 26.61 -34.77 -4.16
CA ARG A 15 25.23 -34.38 -3.84
C ARG A 15 24.40 -34.22 -5.10
N ILE A 16 23.12 -34.54 -5.00
CA ILE A 16 22.13 -34.24 -6.03
C ILE A 16 21.40 -32.97 -5.60
N ILE A 17 21.33 -31.98 -6.49
CA ILE A 17 20.59 -30.73 -6.28
C ILE A 17 19.36 -30.82 -7.17
N VAL A 18 18.18 -30.74 -6.54
CA VAL A 18 16.88 -30.74 -7.20
C VAL A 18 16.16 -29.42 -6.89
N SER A 19 15.40 -28.94 -7.86
CA SER A 19 14.50 -27.81 -7.72
C SER A 19 13.10 -28.29 -8.07
N GLY A 20 12.13 -28.01 -7.21
CA GLY A 20 10.72 -28.29 -7.48
C GLY A 20 9.87 -27.04 -7.28
N GLU A 21 8.81 -26.95 -8.06
CA GLU A 21 7.85 -25.84 -8.02
C GLU A 21 6.50 -26.31 -7.50
N GLY A 22 5.79 -25.43 -6.79
CA GLY A 22 4.52 -25.78 -6.17
C GLY A 22 3.59 -24.59 -6.06
N GLU A 23 2.38 -24.76 -6.59
CA GLU A 23 1.37 -23.71 -6.63
C GLU A 23 0.11 -24.10 -5.85
N ALA A 24 -0.49 -23.12 -5.16
CA ALA A 24 -1.78 -23.25 -4.50
C ALA A 24 -2.56 -21.95 -4.66
N THR A 25 -3.83 -22.06 -5.03
CA THR A 25 -4.74 -20.93 -5.26
C THR A 25 -5.79 -20.90 -4.16
N VAL A 26 -6.09 -19.71 -3.66
CA VAL A 26 -7.17 -19.46 -2.70
C VAL A 26 -7.91 -18.20 -3.12
N ALA A 27 -9.23 -18.17 -2.94
CA ALA A 27 -10.01 -16.97 -3.17
C ALA A 27 -9.66 -15.91 -2.11
N PRO A 28 -9.55 -14.61 -2.46
CA PRO A 28 -9.32 -13.56 -1.48
C PRO A 28 -10.51 -13.46 -0.51
N ASP A 29 -10.22 -13.26 0.76
CA ASP A 29 -11.21 -13.09 1.83
C ASP A 29 -11.33 -11.65 2.33
N MET A 30 -10.44 -10.76 1.88
CA MET A 30 -10.40 -9.37 2.29
C MET A 30 -9.95 -8.47 1.12
N ALA A 31 -10.40 -7.21 1.14
CA ALA A 31 -9.88 -6.16 0.29
C ALA A 31 -9.17 -5.09 1.13
N ILE A 32 -8.08 -4.54 0.61
CA ILE A 32 -7.43 -3.35 1.15
C ILE A 32 -7.72 -2.21 0.19
N LEU A 33 -8.41 -1.19 0.70
CA LEU A 33 -8.72 0.03 -0.02
C LEU A 33 -7.75 1.13 0.41
N SER A 34 -7.18 1.83 -0.57
CA SER A 34 -6.41 3.06 -0.33
C SER A 34 -7.24 4.26 -0.75
N LEU A 35 -7.68 5.03 0.25
CA LEU A 35 -8.53 6.21 0.09
C LEU A 35 -7.71 7.44 0.42
N SER A 36 -7.58 8.38 -0.51
CA SER A 36 -6.87 9.64 -0.26
C SER A 36 -7.82 10.84 -0.33
N VAL A 37 -7.74 11.68 0.70
CA VAL A 37 -8.42 12.97 0.75
C VAL A 37 -7.39 14.04 0.46
N MET A 38 -7.66 14.86 -0.55
CA MET A 38 -6.83 15.99 -0.93
C MET A 38 -7.58 17.31 -0.77
N ARG A 39 -6.94 18.27 -0.09
CA ARG A 39 -7.43 19.63 0.11
C ARG A 39 -6.35 20.63 -0.26
N GLU A 40 -6.78 21.75 -0.81
CA GLU A 40 -5.91 22.87 -1.21
C GLU A 40 -6.36 24.14 -0.49
N ALA A 41 -5.42 24.91 0.05
CA ALA A 41 -5.69 26.23 0.63
C ALA A 41 -4.49 27.16 0.44
N LYS A 42 -4.69 28.46 0.71
CA LYS A 42 -3.63 29.48 0.56
C LYS A 42 -2.51 29.32 1.59
N SER A 43 -2.82 28.76 2.76
CA SER A 43 -1.83 28.44 3.79
C SER A 43 -1.77 26.92 4.05
N ALA A 44 -0.58 26.42 4.40
CA ALA A 44 -0.39 25.02 4.75
C ALA A 44 -1.26 24.60 5.95
N ARG A 45 -1.49 25.52 6.90
CA ARG A 45 -2.29 25.26 8.10
C ARG A 45 -3.78 25.12 7.77
N GLU A 46 -4.34 26.03 6.99
CA GLU A 46 -5.73 25.93 6.53
C GLU A 46 -5.96 24.64 5.73
N ALA A 47 -5.02 24.28 4.85
CA ALA A 47 -5.12 23.06 4.05
C ALA A 47 -5.07 21.80 4.93
N LEU A 48 -4.24 21.80 5.97
CA LEU A 48 -4.12 20.69 6.92
C LEU A 48 -5.37 20.55 7.78
N ASP A 49 -5.88 21.65 8.34
CA ASP A 49 -7.07 21.63 9.20
C ASP A 49 -8.30 21.15 8.40
N ALA A 50 -8.50 21.69 7.19
CA ALA A 50 -9.57 21.24 6.29
C ALA A 50 -9.43 19.77 5.87
N ASN A 51 -8.19 19.28 5.74
CA ASN A 51 -7.94 17.87 5.43
C ASN A 51 -8.27 16.96 6.62
N ASN A 52 -7.86 17.36 7.83
CA ASN A 52 -8.13 16.63 9.06
C ASN A 52 -9.64 16.49 9.32
N ASP A 53 -10.40 17.59 9.14
CA ASP A 53 -11.86 17.57 9.30
C ASP A 53 -12.53 16.64 8.29
N ALA A 54 -12.10 16.70 7.02
CA ALA A 54 -12.60 15.81 5.99
C ALA A 54 -12.24 14.34 6.27
N MET A 55 -11.04 14.07 6.76
CA MET A 55 -10.60 12.71 7.12
C MET A 55 -11.38 12.16 8.31
N ALA A 56 -11.66 12.99 9.33
CA ALA A 56 -12.48 12.59 10.47
C ALA A 56 -13.90 12.20 10.03
N ALA A 57 -14.50 12.96 9.09
CA ALA A 57 -15.79 12.62 8.51
C ALA A 57 -15.77 11.29 7.74
N VAL A 58 -14.73 11.04 6.94
CA VAL A 58 -14.53 9.77 6.24
C VAL A 58 -14.42 8.60 7.22
N ILE A 59 -13.57 8.73 8.26
CA ILE A 59 -13.41 7.69 9.29
C ILE A 59 -14.75 7.40 9.98
N ALA A 60 -15.51 8.43 10.34
CA ALA A 60 -16.81 8.27 10.99
C ALA A 60 -17.81 7.52 10.07
N ALA A 61 -17.82 7.82 8.77
CA ALA A 61 -18.67 7.13 7.82
C ALA A 61 -18.25 5.68 7.53
N MET A 62 -16.94 5.39 7.56
CA MET A 62 -16.45 4.01 7.46
C MET A 62 -16.87 3.20 8.69
N LYS A 63 -16.77 3.81 9.90
CA LYS A 63 -17.26 3.19 11.14
C LYS A 63 -18.77 2.93 11.08
N SER A 64 -19.57 3.88 10.58
CA SER A 64 -21.02 3.68 10.44
C SER A 64 -21.40 2.63 9.39
N SER A 65 -20.52 2.40 8.40
CA SER A 65 -20.67 1.33 7.41
C SER A 65 -20.21 -0.04 7.92
N GLY A 66 -19.88 -0.14 9.21
CA GLY A 66 -19.54 -1.41 9.87
C GLY A 66 -18.06 -1.77 9.83
N ILE A 67 -17.18 -0.86 9.39
CA ILE A 67 -15.73 -1.09 9.43
C ILE A 67 -15.22 -0.85 10.85
N ALA A 68 -14.51 -1.84 11.39
CA ALA A 68 -13.94 -1.73 12.71
C ALA A 68 -12.78 -0.73 12.71
N GLU A 69 -12.58 -0.04 13.84
CA GLU A 69 -11.49 0.93 13.99
C GLU A 69 -10.10 0.32 13.77
N ARG A 70 -9.90 -0.96 14.14
CA ARG A 70 -8.66 -1.71 13.89
C ARG A 70 -8.33 -1.89 12.40
N ASP A 71 -9.33 -1.74 11.55
CA ASP A 71 -9.25 -1.91 10.10
C ASP A 71 -9.13 -0.56 9.37
N LEU A 72 -9.14 0.55 10.11
CA LEU A 72 -8.91 1.90 9.60
C LEU A 72 -7.54 2.37 10.07
N GLN A 73 -6.65 2.63 9.13
CA GLN A 73 -5.30 3.09 9.45
C GLN A 73 -4.85 4.21 8.52
N THR A 74 -4.52 5.36 9.08
CA THR A 74 -3.90 6.44 8.32
C THR A 74 -2.51 6.02 7.88
N ALA A 75 -2.29 5.94 6.57
CA ALA A 75 -1.03 5.51 5.96
C ALA A 75 -0.01 6.65 5.91
N GLY A 76 -0.45 7.90 5.80
CA GLY A 76 0.44 9.06 5.81
C GLY A 76 -0.23 10.37 5.38
N ILE A 77 0.41 11.48 5.74
CA ILE A 77 0.01 12.84 5.37
C ILE A 77 1.18 13.48 4.61
N GLN A 78 0.88 14.04 3.44
CA GLN A 78 1.83 14.73 2.57
C GLN A 78 1.36 16.18 2.37
N ILE A 79 2.27 17.14 2.56
CA ILE A 79 2.01 18.55 2.32
C ILE A 79 2.96 19.01 1.22
N ASN A 80 2.41 19.49 0.11
CA ASN A 80 3.17 19.96 -1.04
C ASN A 80 2.77 21.40 -1.38
N PRO A 81 3.73 22.33 -1.53
CA PRO A 81 3.45 23.64 -2.11
C PRO A 81 3.10 23.48 -3.60
N ARG A 82 2.10 24.22 -4.06
CA ARG A 82 1.66 24.26 -5.46
C ARG A 82 2.10 25.57 -6.06
N TYR A 83 2.99 25.48 -7.05
CA TYR A 83 3.45 26.63 -7.82
C TYR A 83 2.76 26.68 -9.16
N ASN A 84 2.39 27.88 -9.60
CA ASN A 84 2.04 28.15 -10.98
C ASN A 84 3.29 28.63 -11.71
N TYR A 85 3.54 28.05 -12.88
CA TYR A 85 4.71 28.38 -13.69
C TYR A 85 4.24 29.11 -14.94
N THR A 86 4.67 30.37 -15.09
CA THR A 86 4.33 31.17 -16.27
C THR A 86 5.60 31.42 -17.08
N ASN A 87 5.56 31.08 -18.36
CA ASN A 87 6.65 31.34 -19.29
C ASN A 87 6.57 32.80 -19.77
N LYS A 88 7.65 33.54 -19.59
CA LYS A 88 7.80 34.90 -20.09
C LYS A 88 8.30 34.88 -21.54
N ALA A 89 8.02 35.96 -22.26
CA ALA A 89 8.42 36.13 -23.66
C ALA A 89 9.95 36.15 -23.86
N ASP A 90 10.73 36.38 -22.80
CA ASP A 90 12.20 36.33 -22.79
C ASP A 90 12.78 34.92 -22.56
N GLY A 91 11.92 33.89 -22.47
CA GLY A 91 12.32 32.51 -22.22
C GLY A 91 12.57 32.17 -20.75
N SER A 92 12.38 33.11 -19.82
CA SER A 92 12.44 32.83 -18.38
C SER A 92 11.11 32.26 -17.86
N GLN A 93 11.19 31.47 -16.78
CA GLN A 93 10.04 30.86 -16.12
C GLN A 93 9.88 31.45 -14.72
N GLU A 94 8.73 32.05 -14.45
CA GLU A 94 8.40 32.58 -13.12
C GLU A 94 7.55 31.56 -12.35
N ALA A 95 7.95 31.28 -11.11
CA ALA A 95 7.24 30.37 -10.21
C ALA A 95 6.52 31.16 -9.13
N GLU A 96 5.19 31.19 -9.18
CA GLU A 96 4.36 31.83 -8.17
C GLU A 96 3.73 30.77 -7.27
N LEU A 97 3.92 30.85 -5.96
CA LEU A 97 3.23 29.95 -5.02
C LEU A 97 1.74 30.31 -5.00
N VAL A 98 0.89 29.42 -5.51
CA VAL A 98 -0.56 29.66 -5.59
C VAL A 98 -1.32 29.04 -4.42
N ALA A 99 -0.84 27.92 -3.88
CA ALA A 99 -1.50 27.24 -2.77
C ALA A 99 -0.60 26.19 -2.09
N TYR A 100 -1.10 25.60 -1.01
CA TYR A 100 -0.59 24.38 -0.41
C TYR A 100 -1.62 23.27 -0.57
N GLN A 101 -1.16 22.13 -1.06
CA GLN A 101 -1.96 20.92 -1.21
C GLN A 101 -1.59 19.94 -0.09
N VAL A 102 -2.58 19.48 0.66
CA VAL A 102 -2.44 18.44 1.67
C VAL A 102 -3.20 17.21 1.21
N THR A 103 -2.48 16.10 1.07
CA THR A 103 -3.04 14.78 0.77
C THR A 103 -2.86 13.89 1.98
N ASN A 104 -3.93 13.23 2.40
CA ASN A 104 -3.92 12.29 3.51
C ASN A 104 -4.53 10.97 3.04
N THR A 105 -3.81 9.88 3.27
CA THR A 105 -4.18 8.55 2.79
C THR A 105 -4.60 7.67 3.95
N LEU A 106 -5.79 7.08 3.84
CA LEU A 106 -6.37 6.11 4.75
C LEU A 106 -6.37 4.74 4.08
N SER A 107 -5.75 3.77 4.74
CA SER A 107 -5.86 2.36 4.42
C SER A 107 -7.05 1.77 5.17
N VAL A 108 -7.95 1.14 4.42
CA VAL A 108 -9.16 0.51 4.94
C VAL A 108 -9.14 -0.98 4.61
N ARG A 109 -9.17 -1.83 5.64
CA ARG A 109 -9.30 -3.28 5.51
C ARG A 109 -10.78 -3.67 5.52
N VAL A 110 -11.25 -4.25 4.42
CA VAL A 110 -12.62 -4.70 4.23
C VAL A 110 -12.65 -6.22 4.21
N ARG A 111 -13.03 -6.83 5.33
CA ARG A 111 -13.10 -8.30 5.50
C ARG A 111 -14.27 -8.97 4.76
N ASP A 112 -15.14 -8.17 4.19
CA ASP A 112 -16.28 -8.63 3.41
C ASP A 112 -16.12 -8.09 1.99
N VAL A 113 -15.51 -8.91 1.14
CA VAL A 113 -15.12 -8.52 -0.22
C VAL A 113 -16.33 -8.03 -1.03
N ASP A 114 -17.51 -8.59 -0.79
CA ASP A 114 -18.75 -8.22 -1.49
C ASP A 114 -19.21 -6.79 -1.14
N LYS A 115 -18.90 -6.30 0.07
CA LYS A 115 -19.21 -4.93 0.52
C LYS A 115 -18.22 -3.88 0.04
N THR A 116 -17.11 -4.29 -0.56
CA THR A 116 -16.04 -3.39 -1.02
C THR A 116 -16.57 -2.32 -1.98
N GLY A 117 -17.48 -2.69 -2.89
CA GLY A 117 -18.08 -1.75 -3.84
C GLY A 117 -18.90 -0.65 -3.15
N GLU A 118 -19.80 -1.03 -2.24
CA GLU A 118 -20.64 -0.07 -1.50
C GLU A 118 -19.79 0.88 -0.64
N ILE A 119 -18.73 0.36 -0.01
CA ILE A 119 -17.81 1.15 0.82
C ILE A 119 -17.05 2.15 -0.05
N LEU A 120 -16.60 1.73 -1.24
CA LEU A 120 -15.92 2.59 -2.18
C LEU A 120 -16.82 3.73 -2.67
N ASP A 121 -18.06 3.42 -3.06
CA ASP A 121 -19.03 4.43 -3.52
C ASP A 121 -19.32 5.48 -2.44
N LYS A 122 -19.45 5.04 -1.17
CA LYS A 122 -19.59 5.94 -0.02
C LYS A 122 -18.34 6.80 0.19
N ALA A 123 -17.15 6.20 0.09
CA ALA A 123 -15.89 6.92 0.23
C ALA A 123 -15.77 8.07 -0.80
N VAL A 124 -16.05 7.77 -2.07
CA VAL A 124 -16.03 8.74 -3.17
C VAL A 124 -17.04 9.86 -2.91
N SER A 125 -18.25 9.52 -2.48
CA SER A 125 -19.31 10.50 -2.18
C SER A 125 -18.94 11.47 -1.03
N LEU A 126 -18.04 11.06 -0.13
CA LEU A 126 -17.59 11.86 1.03
C LEU A 126 -16.36 12.72 0.73
N GLY A 127 -15.89 12.75 -0.52
CA GLY A 127 -14.79 13.61 -0.95
C GLY A 127 -13.43 12.95 -0.91
N VAL A 128 -13.36 11.61 -0.85
CA VAL A 128 -12.18 10.88 -1.32
C VAL A 128 -12.06 11.15 -2.82
N ASN A 129 -11.05 11.91 -3.18
CA ASN A 129 -10.89 12.50 -4.52
C ASN A 129 -9.54 12.11 -5.16
N GLN A 130 -8.68 11.43 -4.40
CA GLN A 130 -7.47 10.80 -4.89
C GLN A 130 -7.43 9.36 -4.39
N GLY A 131 -6.88 8.45 -5.18
CA GLY A 131 -6.87 7.01 -4.85
C GLY A 131 -7.93 6.21 -5.60
N GLY A 132 -8.20 4.98 -5.14
CA GLY A 132 -8.96 3.97 -5.88
C GLY A 132 -8.19 2.68 -6.18
N GLY A 133 -7.01 2.51 -5.57
CA GLY A 133 -6.32 1.22 -5.55
C GLY A 133 -7.06 0.25 -4.64
N ILE A 134 -7.61 -0.82 -5.23
CA ILE A 134 -8.17 -1.96 -4.50
C ILE A 134 -7.18 -3.11 -4.62
N ALA A 135 -6.73 -3.65 -3.50
CA ALA A 135 -5.93 -4.86 -3.45
C ALA A 135 -6.72 -5.95 -2.76
N PHE A 136 -7.10 -7.00 -3.48
CA PHE A 136 -7.71 -8.19 -2.89
C PHE A 136 -6.62 -9.10 -2.32
N THR A 137 -6.82 -9.59 -1.11
CA THR A 137 -5.83 -10.36 -0.36
C THR A 137 -6.50 -11.37 0.58
N ASN A 138 -5.68 -12.12 1.30
CA ASN A 138 -6.11 -13.02 2.37
C ASN A 138 -5.54 -12.54 3.71
N ASP A 139 -6.36 -12.56 4.76
CA ASP A 139 -5.93 -12.22 6.13
C ASP A 139 -4.93 -13.26 6.66
N ASP A 140 -5.07 -14.54 6.29
CA ASP A 140 -4.11 -15.60 6.62
C ASP A 140 -3.78 -16.53 5.43
N PRO A 141 -2.73 -16.23 4.64
CA PRO A 141 -2.30 -17.08 3.54
C PRO A 141 -1.42 -18.27 3.97
N LYS A 142 -1.12 -18.45 5.27
CA LYS A 142 -0.12 -19.43 5.74
C LYS A 142 -0.48 -20.86 5.35
N ALA A 143 -1.75 -21.22 5.45
CA ALA A 143 -2.23 -22.55 5.07
C ALA A 143 -1.98 -22.81 3.57
N THR A 144 -2.36 -21.86 2.71
CA THR A 144 -2.15 -21.94 1.26
C THR A 144 -0.66 -22.00 0.90
N ILE A 145 0.18 -21.19 1.54
CA ILE A 145 1.64 -21.23 1.36
C ILE A 145 2.22 -22.58 1.80
N THR A 146 1.71 -23.15 2.89
CA THR A 146 2.13 -24.47 3.37
C THR A 146 1.80 -25.56 2.36
N GLU A 147 0.61 -25.52 1.75
CA GLU A 147 0.22 -26.46 0.71
C GLU A 147 1.07 -26.30 -0.56
N ALA A 148 1.34 -25.06 -0.99
CA ALA A 148 2.25 -24.80 -2.12
C ALA A 148 3.66 -25.38 -1.85
N ARG A 149 4.19 -25.20 -0.63
CA ARG A 149 5.49 -25.76 -0.23
C ARG A 149 5.51 -27.28 -0.25
N LYS A 150 4.44 -27.95 0.22
CA LYS A 150 4.35 -29.41 0.17
C LYS A 150 4.42 -29.92 -1.27
N LYS A 151 3.73 -29.25 -2.21
CA LYS A 151 3.77 -29.60 -3.63
C LYS A 151 5.17 -29.38 -4.23
N ALA A 152 5.82 -28.27 -3.92
CA ALA A 152 7.19 -27.99 -4.38
C ALA A 152 8.18 -29.05 -3.90
N VAL A 153 8.05 -29.52 -2.65
CA VAL A 153 8.88 -30.61 -2.14
C VAL A 153 8.56 -31.92 -2.87
N ALA A 154 7.29 -32.23 -3.11
CA ALA A 154 6.91 -33.45 -3.85
C ALA A 154 7.40 -33.44 -5.31
N ASP A 155 7.41 -32.29 -5.97
CA ASP A 155 7.90 -32.11 -7.34
C ASP A 155 9.42 -32.26 -7.45
N ALA A 156 10.15 -31.86 -6.41
CA ALA A 156 11.60 -31.99 -6.34
C ALA A 156 12.08 -33.44 -6.06
N MET A 157 11.20 -34.35 -5.63
CA MET A 157 11.54 -35.67 -5.09
C MET A 157 11.49 -36.80 -6.11
#